data_AF-A0AAD5YC74-F1
#
_entry.id   AF-A0AAD5YC74-F1
#
_cell.length_a   1.000
_cell.length_b   1.000
_cell.length_c   1.000
_cell.angle_alpha   90.00
_cell.angle_beta   90.00
_cell.angle_gamma   90.00
#
_symmetry.space_group_name_H-M   'P 1'
#
loop_
_entity.id
_entity.type
_entity.pdbx_description
1 polymer ?
#
loop_
_entity_poly.entity_id
_entity_poly.type
_entity_poly.pdbx_seq_one_letter_code
_entity_poly.pdbx_strand_id
1 'polypeptide(L)'
;MAERPFSLHVSDLEIDTLRKKLELTRLPDELEESAWDYGVPLEDIRRLLARWKDGFDWRAYEVAVNKLPQFTRDIDVEDFGALNIHYVHQRSEVEGAIPLLLIHGWPGHFMEVHKLLHFLVSPTSGQPSFHVVVPSLPGYGFSEAPKKKGFAGAQYAEFHGVFTLSFPPAPSLNIGSSQVARKLGLFYGQKHVKAWHTSFIAVTKPPSFTTNPLLYLQHLLTPYTTRDRDGLARSTWFRTKSTGYMAEQSTQPQTLGYSHADSPIGLLAWVYEKLVQWTGSYPWTDDEGIVT
;
A
#
# COMPACT_ATOMS: atom_id res chain seq x y z
N MET A 1 1.58 5.04 -25.94
CA MET A 1 0.23 5.51 -25.57
C MET A 1 0.35 6.78 -24.71
N ALA A 2 -0.57 7.73 -24.88
CA ALA A 2 -0.48 9.05 -24.27
C ALA A 2 -1.02 9.06 -22.82
N GLU A 3 -0.41 9.89 -21.99
CA GLU A 3 -0.91 10.24 -20.65
C GLU A 3 -2.25 10.97 -20.76
N ARG A 4 -3.25 10.59 -19.95
CA ARG A 4 -4.57 11.22 -19.90
C ARG A 4 -4.81 11.79 -18.49
N PRO A 5 -5.19 13.06 -18.33
CA PRO A 5 -5.59 13.60 -17.03
C PRO A 5 -6.72 12.77 -16.41
N PHE A 6 -6.65 12.59 -15.09
CA PHE A 6 -7.66 11.89 -14.31
C PHE A 6 -8.17 12.81 -13.19
N SER A 7 -9.47 12.77 -12.97
CA SER A 7 -10.10 13.40 -11.81
C SER A 7 -11.09 12.41 -11.22
N LEU A 8 -10.98 12.19 -9.91
CA LEU A 8 -11.90 11.37 -9.14
C LEU A 8 -13.28 12.02 -9.15
N HIS A 9 -14.28 11.26 -9.57
CA HIS A 9 -15.67 11.62 -9.41
C HIS A 9 -16.48 10.36 -9.09
N VAL A 10 -16.99 10.28 -7.87
CA VAL A 10 -17.94 9.24 -7.44
C VAL A 10 -19.36 9.78 -7.58
N SER A 11 -20.27 8.98 -8.12
CA SER A 11 -21.65 9.41 -8.34
C SER A 11 -22.40 9.60 -7.01
N ASP A 12 -23.38 10.50 -6.97
CA ASP A 12 -24.24 10.66 -5.79
C ASP A 12 -24.96 9.34 -5.43
N LEU A 13 -25.30 8.54 -6.44
CA LEU A 13 -25.92 7.23 -6.26
C LEU A 13 -25.03 6.26 -5.47
N GLU A 14 -23.71 6.22 -5.74
CA GLU A 14 -22.76 5.38 -5.01
C GLU A 14 -22.60 5.86 -3.57
N ILE A 15 -22.52 7.17 -3.35
CA ILE A 15 -22.44 7.77 -2.01
C ILE A 15 -23.70 7.46 -1.19
N ASP A 16 -24.89 7.61 -1.78
CA ASP A 16 -26.15 7.30 -1.12
C ASP A 16 -26.32 5.79 -0.87
N THR A 17 -25.80 4.95 -1.77
CA THR A 17 -25.77 3.50 -1.55
C THR A 17 -24.87 3.14 -0.38
N LEU A 18 -23.68 3.75 -0.27
CA LEU A 18 -22.78 3.58 0.86
C LEU A 18 -23.47 4.00 2.16
N ARG A 19 -24.11 5.18 2.21
CA ARG A 19 -24.85 5.65 3.39
C ARG A 19 -25.91 4.65 3.86
N LYS A 20 -26.71 4.11 2.95
CA LYS A 20 -27.70 3.08 3.28
C LYS A 20 -27.07 1.82 3.86
N LYS A 21 -25.93 1.38 3.34
CA LYS A 21 -25.20 0.21 3.88
C LYS A 21 -24.66 0.49 5.29
N LEU A 22 -24.18 1.70 5.56
CA LEU A 22 -23.76 2.13 6.89
C LEU A 22 -24.94 2.16 7.87
N GLU A 23 -26.09 2.71 7.47
CA GLU A 23 -27.32 2.74 8.28
C GLU A 23 -27.84 1.35 8.66
N LEU A 24 -27.74 0.39 7.73
CA LEU A 24 -28.21 -0.98 7.92
C LEU A 24 -27.16 -1.90 8.57
N THR A 25 -26.02 -1.35 9.01
CA THR A 25 -24.95 -2.15 9.60
C THR A 25 -25.41 -2.87 10.86
N ARG A 26 -25.18 -4.18 10.91
CA ARG A 26 -25.31 -4.99 12.12
C ARG A 26 -23.93 -5.37 12.63
N LEU A 27 -23.54 -4.80 13.75
CA LEU A 27 -22.27 -5.10 14.41
C LEU A 27 -22.35 -6.44 15.18
N PRO A 28 -21.23 -7.18 15.28
CA PRO A 28 -21.15 -8.38 16.12
C PRO A 28 -21.06 -8.00 17.61
N ASP A 29 -21.18 -9.01 18.47
CA ASP A 29 -20.81 -8.92 19.88
C ASP A 29 -19.28 -9.02 20.05
N GLU A 30 -18.78 -8.66 21.23
CA GLU A 30 -17.35 -8.66 21.57
C GLU A 30 -17.12 -9.38 22.91
N LEU A 31 -15.97 -10.05 23.04
CA LEU A 31 -15.55 -10.70 24.28
C LEU A 31 -15.07 -9.65 25.29
N GLU A 32 -15.44 -9.79 26.56
CA GLU A 32 -14.92 -8.92 27.62
C GLU A 32 -13.40 -9.06 27.74
N GLU A 33 -12.73 -7.94 28.01
CA GLU A 33 -11.27 -7.85 28.22
C GLU A 33 -10.40 -8.31 27.04
N SER A 34 -10.95 -8.47 25.81
CA SER A 34 -10.15 -8.89 24.65
C SER A 34 -9.26 -7.81 24.07
N ALA A 35 -9.57 -6.54 24.32
CA ALA A 35 -8.88 -5.38 23.74
C ALA A 35 -8.54 -5.62 22.25
N TRP A 36 -7.26 -5.57 21.88
CA TRP A 36 -6.78 -5.77 20.50
C TRP A 36 -6.29 -7.19 20.20
N ASP A 37 -6.39 -8.13 21.15
CA ASP A 37 -5.82 -9.48 21.01
C ASP A 37 -6.54 -10.33 19.95
N TYR A 38 -7.79 -9.97 19.63
CA TYR A 38 -8.66 -10.70 18.70
C TYR A 38 -9.16 -9.87 17.50
N GLY A 39 -8.58 -8.69 17.26
CA GLY A 39 -8.94 -7.81 16.14
C GLY A 39 -9.21 -6.38 16.59
N VAL A 40 -9.91 -5.62 15.75
CA VAL A 40 -10.33 -4.25 16.08
C VAL A 40 -11.41 -4.28 17.18
N PRO A 41 -11.28 -3.50 18.26
CA PRO A 41 -12.32 -3.41 19.26
C PRO A 41 -13.65 -2.90 18.71
N LEU A 42 -14.75 -3.40 19.25
CA LEU A 42 -16.10 -3.00 18.84
C LEU A 42 -16.34 -1.50 19.09
N GLU A 43 -15.76 -0.94 20.14
CA GLU A 43 -15.84 0.50 20.45
C GLU A 43 -15.24 1.35 19.32
N ASP A 44 -14.08 0.97 18.79
CA ASP A 44 -13.43 1.65 17.68
C ASP A 44 -14.29 1.61 16.41
N ILE A 45 -14.87 0.45 16.08
CA ILE A 45 -15.76 0.31 14.92
C ILE A 45 -17.05 1.12 15.11
N ARG A 46 -17.64 1.17 16.31
CA ARG A 46 -18.81 2.01 16.59
C ARG A 46 -18.49 3.50 16.40
N ARG A 47 -17.34 3.96 16.88
CA ARG A 47 -16.87 5.34 16.71
C ARG A 47 -16.67 5.68 15.24
N LEU A 48 -15.96 4.85 14.48
CA LEU A 48 -15.72 5.07 13.05
C LEU A 48 -17.00 4.98 12.23
N LEU A 49 -17.90 4.04 12.53
CA LEU A 49 -19.22 3.96 11.88
C LEU A 49 -20.04 5.24 12.11
N ALA A 50 -20.08 5.74 13.35
CA ALA A 50 -20.79 6.99 13.66
C ALA A 50 -20.17 8.17 12.90
N ARG A 51 -18.83 8.28 12.89
CA ARG A 51 -18.15 9.33 12.12
C ARG A 51 -18.44 9.21 10.62
N TRP A 52 -18.36 8.01 10.06
CA TRP A 52 -18.55 7.79 8.62
C TRP A 52 -19.98 8.09 8.19
N LYS A 53 -20.97 7.68 8.99
CA LYS A 53 -22.38 7.89 8.69
C LYS A 53 -22.79 9.35 8.79
N ASP A 54 -22.37 10.03 9.85
CA ASP A 54 -22.96 11.32 10.25
C ASP A 54 -22.04 12.53 10.03
N GLY A 55 -20.73 12.33 9.86
CA GLY A 55 -19.75 13.42 9.89
C GLY A 55 -18.71 13.44 8.77
N PHE A 56 -18.49 12.32 8.08
CA PHE A 56 -17.50 12.23 7.02
C PHE A 56 -18.02 12.85 5.71
N ASP A 57 -17.30 13.85 5.19
CA ASP A 57 -17.65 14.54 3.95
C ASP A 57 -16.83 14.00 2.77
N TRP A 58 -17.45 13.08 2.02
CA TRP A 58 -16.83 12.52 0.81
C TRP A 58 -16.50 13.59 -0.24
N ARG A 59 -17.35 14.62 -0.40
CA ARG A 59 -17.13 15.64 -1.44
C ARG A 59 -15.94 16.53 -1.08
N ALA A 60 -15.75 16.86 0.19
CA ALA A 60 -14.55 17.53 0.66
C ALA A 60 -13.28 16.67 0.44
N TYR A 61 -13.35 15.36 0.75
CA TYR A 61 -12.25 14.43 0.50
C TYR A 61 -11.92 14.30 -0.99
N GLU A 62 -12.92 14.15 -1.85
CA GLU A 62 -12.79 14.08 -3.30
C GLU A 62 -12.12 15.34 -3.86
N VAL A 63 -12.53 16.54 -3.41
CA VAL A 63 -11.85 17.80 -3.76
C VAL A 63 -10.39 17.80 -3.32
N ALA A 64 -10.09 17.29 -2.12
CA ALA A 64 -8.72 17.22 -1.63
C ALA A 64 -7.84 16.26 -2.46
N VAL A 65 -8.36 15.07 -2.80
CA VAL A 65 -7.67 14.10 -3.66
C VAL A 65 -7.40 14.70 -5.04
N ASN A 66 -8.39 15.38 -5.62
CA ASN A 66 -8.30 16.03 -6.94
C ASN A 66 -7.30 17.21 -7.01
N LYS A 67 -6.72 17.65 -5.89
CA LYS A 67 -5.58 18.60 -5.91
C LYS A 67 -4.28 17.93 -6.37
N LEU A 68 -4.20 16.60 -6.31
CA LEU A 68 -3.03 15.87 -6.81
C LEU A 68 -3.08 15.79 -8.35
N PRO A 69 -1.92 15.95 -9.03
CA PRO A 69 -1.84 15.77 -10.48
C PRO A 69 -1.95 14.27 -10.81
N GLN A 70 -3.16 13.84 -11.12
CA GLN A 70 -3.50 12.44 -11.38
C GLN A 70 -3.72 12.19 -12.87
N PHE A 71 -3.33 11.00 -13.31
CA PHE A 71 -3.39 10.60 -14.71
C PHE A 71 -3.72 9.11 -14.84
N THR A 72 -4.15 8.72 -16.03
CA THR A 72 -4.22 7.33 -16.46
C THR A 72 -3.42 7.10 -17.73
N ARG A 73 -2.88 5.89 -17.88
CA ARG A 73 -2.30 5.42 -19.13
C ARG A 73 -2.35 3.91 -19.24
N ASP A 74 -2.38 3.41 -20.46
CA ASP A 74 -2.41 1.98 -20.71
C ASP A 74 -0.98 1.43 -20.73
N ILE A 75 -0.75 0.34 -19.98
CA ILE A 75 0.54 -0.33 -19.85
C ILE A 75 0.40 -1.79 -20.24
N ASP A 76 1.17 -2.20 -21.25
CA ASP A 76 1.24 -3.57 -21.69
C ASP A 76 2.05 -4.43 -20.72
N VAL A 77 1.47 -5.57 -20.32
CA VAL A 77 2.14 -6.62 -19.55
C VAL A 77 2.00 -7.93 -20.33
N GLU A 78 3.10 -8.63 -20.55
CA GLU A 78 3.19 -9.88 -21.30
C GLU A 78 2.15 -10.89 -20.79
N ASP A 79 1.43 -11.55 -21.69
CA ASP A 79 0.30 -12.46 -21.43
C ASP A 79 -0.96 -11.88 -20.75
N PHE A 80 -0.90 -10.68 -20.19
CA PHE A 80 -2.02 -10.00 -19.52
C PHE A 80 -2.64 -8.86 -20.35
N GLY A 81 -1.95 -8.39 -21.38
CA GLY A 81 -2.40 -7.32 -22.27
C GLY A 81 -2.21 -5.93 -21.66
N ALA A 82 -2.83 -4.93 -22.29
CA ALA A 82 -2.84 -3.57 -21.79
C ALA A 82 -3.77 -3.45 -20.58
N LEU A 83 -3.26 -2.89 -19.49
CA LEU A 83 -4.05 -2.50 -18.31
C LEU A 83 -4.12 -0.98 -18.25
N ASN A 84 -5.31 -0.41 -17.98
CA ASN A 84 -5.41 1.02 -17.70
C ASN A 84 -4.94 1.33 -16.28
N ILE A 85 -3.87 2.12 -16.14
CA ILE A 85 -3.19 2.35 -14.87
C ILE A 85 -3.32 3.80 -14.45
N HIS A 86 -3.85 4.00 -13.25
CA HIS A 86 -3.90 5.28 -12.56
C HIS A 86 -2.57 5.57 -11.86
N TYR A 87 -2.16 6.84 -11.83
CA TYR A 87 -0.99 7.29 -11.09
C TYR A 87 -1.04 8.78 -10.76
N VAL A 88 -0.36 9.17 -9.69
CA VAL A 88 0.02 10.56 -9.41
C VAL A 88 1.36 10.86 -10.06
N HIS A 89 1.50 12.02 -10.70
CA HIS A 89 2.77 12.48 -11.26
C HIS A 89 3.01 13.95 -10.92
N GLN A 90 3.77 14.19 -9.85
CA GLN A 90 4.15 15.52 -9.42
C GLN A 90 5.58 15.82 -9.85
N ARG A 91 5.75 16.81 -10.73
CA ARG A 91 7.07 17.28 -11.13
C ARG A 91 7.59 18.28 -10.10
N SER A 92 8.86 18.14 -9.72
CA SER A 92 9.62 19.21 -9.08
C SER A 92 9.95 20.32 -10.08
N GLU A 93 9.97 21.56 -9.60
CA GLU A 93 10.46 22.73 -10.34
C GLU A 93 11.98 22.93 -10.19
N VAL A 94 12.63 22.15 -9.33
CA VAL A 94 14.07 22.23 -9.07
C VAL A 94 14.84 21.53 -10.21
N GLU A 95 15.78 22.25 -10.82
CA GLU A 95 16.64 21.70 -11.87
C GLU A 95 17.45 20.50 -11.35
N GLY A 96 17.53 19.44 -12.16
CA GLY A 96 18.24 18.21 -11.79
C GLY A 96 17.50 17.30 -10.80
N ALA A 97 16.21 17.55 -10.54
CA ALA A 97 15.39 16.67 -9.71
C ALA A 97 15.43 15.21 -10.20
N ILE A 98 15.58 14.29 -9.24
CA ILE A 98 15.76 12.86 -9.52
C ILE A 98 14.38 12.22 -9.76
N PRO A 99 14.14 11.53 -10.88
CA PRO A 99 12.87 10.85 -11.07
C PRO A 99 12.75 9.63 -10.11
N LEU A 100 11.67 9.64 -9.34
CA LEU A 100 11.39 8.76 -8.20
C LEU A 100 10.06 8.04 -8.39
N LEU A 101 10.10 6.71 -8.36
CA LEU A 101 8.90 5.87 -8.35
C LEU A 101 8.59 5.44 -6.92
N LEU A 102 7.39 5.77 -6.43
CA LEU A 102 6.90 5.30 -5.13
C LEU A 102 5.88 4.17 -5.34
N ILE A 103 6.17 3.00 -4.78
CA ILE A 103 5.36 1.79 -4.93
C ILE A 103 4.69 1.47 -3.58
N HIS A 104 3.39 1.73 -3.47
CA HIS A 104 2.63 1.39 -2.26
C HIS A 104 2.50 -0.13 -2.06
N GLY A 105 1.96 -0.52 -0.91
CA GLY A 105 1.67 -1.91 -0.56
C GLY A 105 0.18 -2.16 -0.38
N TRP A 106 -0.13 -3.20 0.40
CA TRP A 106 -1.45 -3.45 0.97
C TRP A 106 -1.37 -3.29 2.50
N PRO A 107 -2.38 -2.72 3.18
CA PRO A 107 -3.66 -2.24 2.63
C PRO A 107 -3.61 -0.82 2.03
N GLY A 108 -2.41 -0.25 1.90
CA GLY A 108 -2.21 1.10 1.38
C GLY A 108 -2.61 1.34 -0.07
N HIS A 109 -2.52 2.61 -0.46
CA HIS A 109 -2.78 3.10 -1.82
C HIS A 109 -1.98 4.36 -2.13
N PHE A 110 -2.18 4.93 -3.32
CA PHE A 110 -1.42 6.08 -3.82
C PHE A 110 -1.44 7.31 -2.90
N MET A 111 -2.44 7.47 -2.03
CA MET A 111 -2.52 8.64 -1.13
C MET A 111 -1.50 8.61 0.00
N GLU A 112 -0.80 7.50 0.23
CA GLU A 112 0.33 7.45 1.19
C GLU A 112 1.39 8.53 0.89
N VAL A 113 1.51 8.97 -0.36
CA VAL A 113 2.44 10.03 -0.75
C VAL A 113 1.98 11.43 -0.34
N HIS A 114 0.69 11.66 -0.12
CA HIS A 114 0.12 13.01 -0.06
C HIS A 114 0.83 13.91 0.97
N LYS A 115 1.15 13.36 2.15
CA LYS A 115 1.85 14.09 3.22
C LYS A 115 3.35 14.26 2.98
N LEU A 116 3.95 13.45 2.09
CA LEU A 116 5.37 13.46 1.76
C LEU A 116 5.69 14.32 0.53
N LEU A 117 4.71 14.52 -0.35
CA LEU A 117 4.93 15.06 -1.69
C LEU A 117 5.70 16.38 -1.69
N HIS A 118 5.29 17.33 -0.85
CA HIS A 118 5.93 18.65 -0.77
C HIS A 118 7.40 18.59 -0.32
N PHE A 119 7.73 17.69 0.62
CA PHE A 119 9.12 17.48 1.05
C PHE A 119 9.99 16.85 -0.03
N LEU A 120 9.40 16.04 -0.92
CA LEU A 120 10.15 15.38 -2.00
C LEU A 120 10.38 16.30 -3.19
N VAL A 121 9.39 17.13 -3.55
CA VAL A 121 9.46 17.94 -4.77
C VAL A 121 10.10 19.31 -4.54
N SER A 122 10.02 19.84 -3.32
CA SER A 122 10.56 21.15 -2.96
C SER A 122 11.22 21.09 -1.57
N PRO A 123 12.33 20.35 -1.43
CA PRO A 123 12.99 20.16 -0.14
C PRO A 123 13.73 21.43 0.31
N THR A 124 14.18 21.44 1.56
CA THR A 124 15.07 22.49 2.09
C THR A 124 16.42 22.48 1.36
N SER A 125 17.07 23.65 1.27
CA SER A 125 18.38 23.81 0.60
C SER A 125 19.41 22.75 1.02
N GLY A 126 20.08 22.15 0.04
CA GLY A 126 21.11 21.12 0.25
C GLY A 126 20.59 19.67 0.24
N GLN A 127 19.29 19.45 0.11
CA GLN A 127 18.69 18.11 -0.07
C GLN A 127 18.32 17.86 -1.54
N PRO A 128 18.32 16.58 -1.99
CA PRO A 128 17.88 16.23 -3.34
C PRO A 128 16.38 16.43 -3.49
N SER A 129 15.96 16.98 -4.64
CA SER A 129 14.56 17.07 -5.06
C SER A 129 14.21 15.91 -6.00
N PHE A 130 12.91 15.62 -6.14
CA PHE A 130 12.43 14.48 -6.93
C PHE A 130 11.27 14.85 -7.86
N HIS A 131 11.26 14.29 -9.07
CA HIS A 131 10.02 14.12 -9.82
C HIS A 131 9.34 12.85 -9.30
N VAL A 132 8.17 12.99 -8.67
CA VAL A 132 7.52 11.88 -7.96
C VAL A 132 6.43 11.27 -8.82
N VAL A 133 6.53 9.97 -9.07
CA VAL A 133 5.51 9.17 -9.77
C VAL A 133 5.02 8.07 -8.83
N VAL A 134 3.71 7.98 -8.63
CA VAL A 134 3.08 7.03 -7.70
C VAL A 134 1.97 6.27 -8.43
N PRO A 135 2.27 5.12 -9.05
CA PRO A 135 1.23 4.28 -9.64
C PRO A 135 0.34 3.68 -8.56
N SER A 136 -0.96 3.63 -8.84
CA SER A 136 -1.82 2.64 -8.22
C SER A 136 -1.49 1.29 -8.83
N LEU A 137 -1.16 0.31 -7.99
CA LEU A 137 -0.85 -1.06 -8.41
C LEU A 137 -1.99 -1.64 -9.27
N PRO A 138 -1.71 -2.51 -10.27
CA PRO A 138 -2.76 -3.25 -10.98
C PRO A 138 -3.77 -3.91 -10.02
N GLY A 139 -5.05 -3.56 -10.15
CA GLY A 139 -6.12 -4.00 -9.24
C GLY A 139 -6.24 -3.24 -7.92
N TYR A 140 -5.56 -2.10 -7.76
CA TYR A 140 -5.68 -1.21 -6.60
C TYR A 140 -6.19 0.17 -7.02
N GLY A 141 -6.96 0.80 -6.13
CA GLY A 141 -7.48 2.16 -6.33
C GLY A 141 -8.21 2.28 -7.66
N PHE A 142 -7.73 3.18 -8.52
CA PHE A 142 -8.33 3.44 -9.84
C PHE A 142 -7.64 2.72 -11.01
N SER A 143 -6.70 1.81 -10.73
CA SER A 143 -6.04 0.99 -11.77
C SER A 143 -6.84 -0.27 -12.08
N GLU A 144 -6.92 -0.61 -13.36
CA GLU A 144 -7.56 -1.85 -13.83
C GLU A 144 -6.90 -3.09 -13.22
N ALA A 145 -7.74 -4.07 -12.86
CA ALA A 145 -7.29 -5.37 -12.38
C ALA A 145 -7.01 -6.34 -13.54
N PRO A 146 -5.97 -7.19 -13.42
CA PRO A 146 -5.77 -8.28 -14.36
C PRO A 146 -6.94 -9.28 -14.32
N LYS A 147 -7.44 -9.68 -15.48
CA LYS A 147 -8.59 -10.60 -15.63
C LYS A 147 -8.21 -12.09 -15.70
N LYS A 148 -6.92 -12.39 -15.74
CA LYS A 148 -6.37 -13.74 -15.85
C LYS A 148 -5.63 -14.12 -14.57
N LYS A 149 -5.63 -15.42 -14.24
CA LYS A 149 -4.82 -15.97 -13.15
C LYS A 149 -3.32 -15.80 -13.41
N GLY A 150 -2.53 -15.80 -12.35
CA GLY A 150 -1.07 -15.81 -12.44
C GLY A 150 -0.40 -14.43 -12.42
N PHE A 151 -1.17 -13.34 -12.26
CA PHE A 151 -0.59 -12.01 -12.08
C PHE A 151 0.02 -11.89 -10.68
N ALA A 152 1.32 -12.17 -10.58
CA ALA A 152 2.05 -12.25 -9.32
C ALA A 152 3.26 -11.31 -9.32
N GLY A 153 4.13 -11.42 -8.32
CA GLY A 153 5.21 -10.44 -8.13
C GLY A 153 6.18 -10.29 -9.32
N ALA A 154 6.28 -11.26 -10.24
CA ALA A 154 7.06 -11.09 -11.47
C ALA A 154 6.37 -10.14 -12.45
N GLN A 155 5.07 -10.31 -12.67
CA GLN A 155 4.23 -9.45 -13.50
C GLN A 155 4.10 -8.04 -12.91
N TYR A 156 4.00 -7.91 -11.59
CA TYR A 156 4.10 -6.59 -10.95
C TYR A 156 5.45 -5.93 -11.23
N ALA A 157 6.57 -6.66 -11.17
CA ALA A 157 7.88 -6.09 -11.48
C ALA A 157 8.02 -5.71 -12.96
N GLU A 158 7.47 -6.53 -13.86
CA GLU A 158 7.41 -6.25 -15.29
C GLU A 158 6.60 -4.99 -15.59
N PHE A 159 5.38 -4.91 -15.07
CA PHE A 159 4.53 -3.73 -15.12
C PHE A 159 5.30 -2.47 -14.72
N HIS A 160 5.95 -2.46 -13.55
CA HIS A 160 6.72 -1.29 -13.12
C HIS A 160 7.93 -1.03 -14.04
N GLY A 161 8.55 -2.07 -14.58
CA GLY A 161 9.63 -1.96 -15.56
C GLY A 161 9.18 -1.15 -16.78
N VAL A 162 8.07 -1.56 -17.40
CA VAL A 162 7.46 -0.89 -18.57
C VAL A 162 6.95 0.51 -18.20
N PHE A 163 6.26 0.64 -17.07
CA PHE A 163 5.73 1.91 -16.59
C PHE A 163 6.83 2.96 -16.39
N THR A 164 7.95 2.58 -15.78
CA THR A 164 9.11 3.46 -15.55
C THR A 164 9.65 4.04 -16.86
N LEU A 165 9.70 3.25 -17.94
CA LEU A 165 10.16 3.70 -19.25
C LEU A 165 9.24 4.74 -19.91
N SER A 166 8.03 4.91 -19.40
CA SER A 166 7.03 5.82 -19.96
C SER A 166 7.23 7.28 -19.53
N PHE A 167 8.25 7.57 -18.71
CA PHE A 167 8.56 8.91 -18.19
C PHE A 167 10.03 9.27 -18.44
N PRO A 168 10.39 9.98 -19.52
CA PRO A 168 11.77 10.40 -19.74
C PRO A 168 12.16 11.65 -18.91
N PRO A 169 13.33 11.68 -18.22
CA PRO A 169 14.22 10.54 -17.98
C PRO A 169 13.59 9.52 -17.04
N ALA A 170 13.77 8.22 -17.35
CA ALA A 170 13.19 7.12 -16.59
C ALA A 170 13.51 7.22 -15.09
N PRO A 171 12.55 7.00 -14.18
CA PRO A 171 12.81 6.92 -12.74
C PRO A 171 13.99 6.03 -12.43
N SER A 172 14.97 6.63 -11.75
CA SER A 172 16.25 6.02 -11.43
C SER A 172 16.30 5.52 -10.00
N LEU A 173 15.44 6.04 -9.12
CA LEU A 173 15.24 5.60 -7.75
C LEU A 173 13.82 5.07 -7.56
N ASN A 174 13.70 3.90 -6.95
CA ASN A 174 12.41 3.35 -6.55
C ASN A 174 12.36 3.16 -5.03
N ILE A 175 11.26 3.58 -4.41
CA ILE A 175 10.95 3.35 -2.99
C ILE A 175 9.64 2.60 -2.91
N GLY A 176 9.54 1.53 -2.13
CA GLY A 176 8.24 0.91 -1.93
C GLY A 176 8.24 -0.52 -1.46
N SER A 177 7.07 -1.14 -1.54
CA SER A 177 6.79 -2.47 -1.01
C SER A 177 7.90 -3.48 -1.34
N SER A 178 8.41 -4.13 -0.30
CA SER A 178 9.72 -4.79 -0.34
C SER A 178 9.84 -5.86 -1.40
N GLN A 179 8.74 -6.51 -1.78
CA GLN A 179 8.78 -7.63 -2.71
C GLN A 179 8.75 -7.20 -4.18
N VAL A 180 7.91 -6.23 -4.54
CA VAL A 180 7.82 -5.73 -5.92
C VAL A 180 9.03 -4.87 -6.24
N ALA A 181 9.38 -3.93 -5.36
CA ALA A 181 10.53 -3.05 -5.55
C ALA A 181 11.85 -3.84 -5.61
N ARG A 182 12.00 -4.91 -4.79
CA ARG A 182 13.14 -5.83 -4.89
C ARG A 182 13.22 -6.55 -6.23
N LYS A 183 12.11 -7.14 -6.70
CA LYS A 183 12.08 -7.84 -7.99
C LYS A 183 12.35 -6.89 -9.15
N LEU A 184 11.82 -5.67 -9.08
CA LEU A 184 12.10 -4.61 -10.04
C LEU A 184 13.61 -4.28 -10.07
N GLY A 185 14.25 -4.11 -8.91
CA GLY A 185 15.70 -3.92 -8.82
C GLY A 185 16.50 -5.11 -9.38
N LEU A 186 16.07 -6.35 -9.10
CA LEU A 186 16.73 -7.56 -9.58
C LEU A 186 16.64 -7.74 -11.11
N PHE A 187 15.47 -7.49 -11.69
CA PHE A 187 15.21 -7.74 -13.12
C PHE A 187 15.54 -6.55 -14.03
N TYR A 188 15.44 -5.33 -13.51
CA TYR A 188 15.57 -4.10 -14.29
C TYR A 188 16.70 -3.18 -13.79
N GLY A 189 17.45 -3.60 -12.77
CA GLY A 189 18.58 -2.84 -12.20
C GLY A 189 19.68 -2.52 -13.23
N GLN A 190 20.00 -3.50 -14.07
CA GLN A 190 20.99 -3.34 -15.14
C GLN A 190 20.47 -2.53 -16.34
N LYS A 191 19.16 -2.26 -16.39
CA LYS A 191 18.51 -1.56 -17.50
C LYS A 191 18.32 -0.08 -17.16
N HIS A 192 17.43 0.22 -16.23
CA HIS A 192 17.02 1.61 -15.93
C HIS A 192 16.71 1.89 -14.45
N VAL A 193 16.72 0.88 -13.56
CA VAL A 193 16.52 1.09 -12.11
C VAL A 193 17.88 1.22 -11.43
N LYS A 194 18.29 2.43 -11.05
CA LYS A 194 19.65 2.68 -10.54
C LYS A 194 19.78 2.43 -9.04
N ALA A 195 18.72 2.64 -8.29
CA ALA A 195 18.70 2.43 -6.85
C ALA A 195 17.34 1.93 -6.36
N TRP A 196 17.38 1.17 -5.27
CA TRP A 196 16.20 0.74 -4.52
C TRP A 196 16.39 1.08 -3.05
N HIS A 197 15.43 1.80 -2.50
CA HIS A 197 15.34 2.06 -1.07
C HIS A 197 14.08 1.39 -0.51
N THR A 198 14.19 0.75 0.65
CA THR A 198 13.06 0.10 1.32
C THR A 198 13.05 0.42 2.80
N SER A 199 11.86 0.72 3.32
CA SER A 199 11.60 0.81 4.77
C SER A 199 11.15 -0.52 5.37
N PHE A 200 10.97 -1.55 4.54
CA PHE A 200 10.49 -2.87 4.95
C PHE A 200 11.39 -3.97 4.37
N ILE A 201 11.83 -4.92 5.20
CA ILE A 201 12.59 -6.10 4.76
C ILE A 201 11.88 -7.33 5.30
N ALA A 202 11.39 -8.18 4.39
CA ALA A 202 10.74 -9.43 4.77
C ALA A 202 11.80 -10.49 5.11
N VAL A 203 12.14 -10.64 6.38
CA VAL A 203 13.03 -11.72 6.86
C VAL A 203 12.18 -12.94 7.18
N THR A 204 12.21 -13.94 6.30
CA THR A 204 11.28 -15.07 6.41
C THR A 204 11.79 -16.22 7.28
N LYS A 205 13.09 -16.49 7.38
CA LYS A 205 13.60 -17.58 8.23
C LYS A 205 15.03 -17.27 8.69
N PRO A 206 15.40 -17.58 9.95
CA PRO A 206 16.80 -17.63 10.36
C PRO A 206 17.60 -18.56 9.43
N PRO A 207 18.90 -18.32 9.24
CA PRO A 207 19.74 -19.26 8.51
C PRO A 207 19.71 -20.63 9.20
N SER A 208 19.77 -21.71 8.42
CA SER A 208 19.94 -23.07 8.95
C SER A 208 21.33 -23.57 8.60
N PHE A 209 21.87 -24.47 9.43
CA PHE A 209 23.15 -25.11 9.13
C PHE A 209 23.13 -25.86 7.78
N THR A 210 21.96 -26.42 7.41
CA THR A 210 21.78 -27.19 6.17
C THR A 210 21.70 -26.35 4.89
N THR A 211 21.32 -25.07 4.99
CA THR A 211 21.14 -24.20 3.81
C THR A 211 22.22 -23.14 3.72
N ASN A 212 22.66 -22.61 4.86
CA ASN A 212 23.60 -21.50 4.96
C ASN A 212 24.49 -21.68 6.20
N PRO A 213 25.43 -22.65 6.21
CA PRO A 213 26.21 -23.01 7.41
C PRO A 213 27.03 -21.84 7.96
N LEU A 214 27.64 -21.03 7.09
CA LEU A 214 28.42 -19.86 7.52
C LEU A 214 27.54 -18.80 8.20
N LEU A 215 26.40 -18.46 7.59
CA LEU A 215 25.45 -17.50 8.18
C LEU A 215 24.81 -18.06 9.46
N TYR A 216 24.60 -19.38 9.56
CA TYR A 216 24.12 -20.02 10.77
C TYR A 216 25.12 -19.89 11.92
N LEU A 217 26.39 -20.19 11.67
CA LEU A 217 27.45 -20.02 12.67
C LEU A 217 27.59 -18.55 13.07
N GLN A 218 27.55 -17.63 12.11
CA GLN A 218 27.53 -16.20 12.39
C GLN A 218 26.32 -15.81 13.24
N HIS A 219 25.12 -16.27 12.90
CA HIS A 219 23.88 -16.03 13.65
C HIS A 219 23.99 -16.51 15.10
N LEU A 220 24.52 -17.71 15.34
CA LEU A 220 24.72 -18.26 16.68
C LEU A 220 25.71 -17.46 17.53
N LEU A 221 26.77 -16.96 16.91
CA LEU A 221 27.87 -16.28 17.61
C LEU A 221 27.66 -14.75 17.71
N THR A 222 26.72 -14.18 16.95
CA THR A 222 26.45 -12.74 16.97
C THR A 222 25.66 -12.38 18.22
N PRO A 223 26.21 -11.56 19.14
CA PRO A 223 25.46 -11.12 20.30
C PRO A 223 24.38 -10.13 19.88
N TYR A 224 23.12 -10.43 20.21
CA TYR A 224 22.00 -9.54 19.94
C TYR A 224 21.80 -8.49 21.02
N THR A 225 21.72 -7.24 20.56
CA THR A 225 21.32 -6.10 21.39
C THR A 225 19.86 -6.25 21.83
N THR A 226 19.43 -5.45 22.82
CA THR A 226 18.01 -5.43 23.24
C THR A 226 17.09 -5.11 22.05
N ARG A 227 17.47 -4.13 21.22
CA ARG A 227 16.72 -3.76 20.01
C ARG A 227 16.57 -4.93 19.03
N ASP A 228 17.63 -5.72 18.83
CA ASP A 228 17.58 -6.88 17.94
C ASP A 228 16.64 -7.96 18.49
N ARG A 229 16.70 -8.21 19.80
CA ARG A 229 15.82 -9.18 20.49
C ARG A 229 14.36 -8.76 20.40
N ASP A 230 14.06 -7.49 20.64
CA ASP A 230 12.70 -6.94 20.52
C ASP A 230 12.19 -7.03 19.08
N GLY A 231 13.03 -6.72 18.09
CA GLY A 231 12.71 -6.87 16.67
C GLY A 231 12.42 -8.32 16.27
N LEU A 232 13.20 -9.28 16.78
CA LEU A 232 12.97 -10.72 16.57
C LEU A 232 11.70 -11.21 17.26
N ALA A 233 11.42 -10.74 18.48
CA ALA A 233 10.19 -11.06 19.20
C ALA A 233 8.97 -10.51 18.44
N ARG A 234 9.02 -9.26 17.98
CA ARG A 234 7.97 -8.65 17.15
C ARG A 234 7.77 -9.40 15.83
N SER A 235 8.86 -9.81 15.17
CA SER A 235 8.79 -10.62 13.95
C SER A 235 8.14 -11.98 14.21
N THR A 236 8.42 -12.61 15.35
CA THR A 236 7.82 -13.89 15.76
C THR A 236 6.33 -13.73 16.06
N TRP A 237 5.96 -12.67 16.78
CA TRP A 237 4.57 -12.30 17.02
C TRP A 237 3.83 -12.11 15.70
N PHE A 238 4.37 -11.30 14.77
CA PHE A 238 3.73 -11.05 13.49
C PHE A 238 3.44 -12.34 12.73
N ARG A 239 4.43 -13.25 12.68
CA ARG A 239 4.32 -14.52 11.95
C ARG A 239 3.31 -15.49 12.54
N THR A 240 3.13 -15.46 13.86
CA THR A 240 2.26 -16.40 14.57
C THR A 240 0.87 -15.85 14.85
N LYS A 241 0.70 -14.52 14.88
CA LYS A 241 -0.56 -13.85 15.27
C LYS A 241 -1.15 -12.94 14.19
N SER A 242 -0.33 -12.32 13.35
CA SER A 242 -0.77 -11.25 12.42
C SER A 242 -0.74 -11.64 10.93
N THR A 243 -0.64 -12.94 10.61
CA THR A 243 -0.58 -13.44 9.22
C THR A 243 -1.90 -14.02 8.70
N GLY A 244 -2.98 -14.02 9.50
CA GLY A 244 -4.29 -14.56 9.10
C GLY A 244 -4.84 -13.91 7.82
N TYR A 245 -4.78 -12.58 7.72
CA TYR A 245 -5.21 -11.85 6.53
C TYR A 245 -4.51 -12.34 5.25
N MET A 246 -3.20 -12.63 5.36
CA MET A 246 -2.35 -13.05 4.25
C MET A 246 -2.69 -14.48 3.84
N ALA A 247 -2.97 -15.37 4.80
CA ALA A 247 -3.40 -16.73 4.52
C ALA A 247 -4.72 -16.75 3.73
N GLU A 248 -5.72 -15.97 4.17
CA GLU A 248 -7.01 -15.88 3.50
C GLU A 248 -6.88 -15.27 2.09
N GLN A 249 -6.22 -14.11 1.98
CA GLN A 249 -6.02 -13.43 0.69
C GLN A 249 -5.17 -14.21 -0.30
N SER A 250 -4.23 -15.05 0.17
CA SER A 250 -3.36 -15.84 -0.73
C SER A 250 -4.00 -17.14 -1.22
N THR A 251 -5.11 -17.58 -0.62
CA THR A 251 -5.74 -18.87 -0.92
C THR A 251 -7.16 -18.73 -1.45
N GLN A 252 -8.01 -17.94 -0.79
CA GLN A 252 -9.44 -17.78 -1.12
C GLN A 252 -9.84 -16.29 -1.30
N PRO A 253 -9.09 -15.49 -2.09
CA PRO A 253 -9.34 -14.04 -2.19
C PRO A 253 -10.73 -13.71 -2.74
N GLN A 254 -11.28 -14.54 -3.63
CA GLN A 254 -12.62 -14.30 -4.18
C GLN A 254 -13.71 -14.46 -3.11
N THR A 255 -13.55 -15.43 -2.20
CA THR A 255 -14.48 -15.68 -1.09
C THR A 255 -14.51 -14.49 -0.14
N LEU A 256 -13.33 -14.04 0.31
CA LEU A 256 -13.17 -12.83 1.12
C LEU A 256 -13.70 -11.58 0.39
N GLY A 257 -13.49 -11.50 -0.92
CA GLY A 257 -13.91 -10.38 -1.74
C GLY A 257 -15.43 -10.12 -1.70
N TYR A 258 -16.26 -11.16 -1.58
CA TYR A 258 -17.71 -10.98 -1.50
C TYR A 258 -18.15 -10.22 -0.24
N SER A 259 -17.58 -10.55 0.94
CA SER A 259 -17.95 -9.87 2.18
C SER A 259 -17.42 -8.43 2.22
N HIS A 260 -16.21 -8.18 1.69
CA HIS A 260 -15.64 -6.84 1.60
C HIS A 260 -16.34 -5.94 0.60
N ALA A 261 -16.81 -6.50 -0.53
CA ALA A 261 -17.58 -5.75 -1.53
C ALA A 261 -18.99 -5.42 -1.03
N ASP A 262 -19.57 -6.28 -0.19
CA ASP A 262 -20.91 -6.06 0.33
C ASP A 262 -20.94 -5.16 1.57
N SER A 263 -20.04 -5.37 2.53
CA SER A 263 -20.06 -4.67 3.81
C SER A 263 -18.94 -3.62 3.92
N PRO A 264 -19.25 -2.31 3.86
CA PRO A 264 -18.23 -1.27 4.02
C PRO A 264 -17.59 -1.30 5.42
N ILE A 265 -18.36 -1.66 6.45
CA ILE A 265 -17.83 -1.80 7.81
C ILE A 265 -16.98 -3.06 7.96
N GLY A 266 -17.30 -4.14 7.24
CA GLY A 266 -16.44 -5.32 7.17
C GLY A 266 -15.08 -4.99 6.56
N LEU A 267 -15.07 -4.26 5.44
CA LEU A 267 -13.83 -3.79 4.81
C LEU A 267 -13.05 -2.81 5.69
N LEU A 268 -13.74 -1.82 6.29
CA LEU A 268 -13.14 -0.87 7.22
C LEU A 268 -12.43 -1.58 8.36
N ALA A 269 -13.10 -2.52 9.04
CA ALA A 269 -12.49 -3.26 10.14
C ALA A 269 -11.25 -4.05 9.69
N TRP A 270 -11.33 -4.69 8.51
CA TRP A 270 -10.22 -5.47 7.95
C TRP A 270 -8.97 -4.64 7.66
N VAL A 271 -9.15 -3.41 7.18
CA VAL A 271 -8.05 -2.49 6.88
C VAL A 271 -7.57 -1.76 8.13
N TYR A 272 -8.48 -1.18 8.91
CA TYR A 272 -8.18 -0.37 10.08
C TYR A 272 -7.36 -1.13 11.13
N GLU A 273 -7.61 -2.43 11.30
CA GLU A 273 -6.80 -3.28 12.17
C GLU A 273 -5.31 -3.16 11.87
N LYS A 274 -4.95 -3.15 10.58
CA LYS A 274 -3.55 -3.12 10.14
C LYS A 274 -2.97 -1.73 10.31
N LEU A 275 -3.75 -0.68 10.06
CA LEU A 275 -3.31 0.70 10.27
C LEU A 275 -2.89 0.91 11.71
N VAL A 276 -3.70 0.48 12.67
CA VAL A 276 -3.38 0.61 14.10
C VAL A 276 -2.25 -0.33 14.50
N GLN A 277 -2.34 -1.62 14.19
CA GLN A 277 -1.34 -2.60 14.66
C GLN A 277 0.04 -2.46 14.00
N TRP A 278 0.14 -1.93 12.78
CA TRP A 278 1.41 -1.83 12.05
C TRP A 278 2.07 -0.45 12.12
N THR A 279 1.37 0.56 12.67
CA THR A 279 1.99 1.83 12.97
C THR A 279 2.49 1.89 14.42
N GLY A 280 3.46 2.79 14.66
CA GLY A 280 3.91 3.11 16.01
C GLY A 280 2.94 4.06 16.70
N SER A 281 3.45 5.18 17.21
CA SER A 281 2.64 6.21 17.86
C SER A 281 1.94 7.16 16.87
N TYR A 282 1.57 6.69 15.68
CA TYR A 282 0.94 7.55 14.68
C TYR A 282 -0.52 7.83 15.08
N PRO A 283 -0.92 9.10 15.24
CA PRO A 283 -2.26 9.44 15.71
C PRO A 283 -3.24 9.47 14.53
N TRP A 284 -3.73 8.29 14.13
CA TRP A 284 -4.75 8.17 13.09
C TRP A 284 -6.00 8.96 13.47
N THR A 285 -6.42 9.85 12.58
CA THR A 285 -7.74 10.48 12.68
C THR A 285 -8.84 9.53 12.18
N ASP A 286 -10.08 9.75 12.61
CA ASP A 286 -11.21 8.93 12.17
C ASP A 286 -11.39 8.99 10.66
N ASP A 287 -11.24 10.18 10.07
CA ASP A 287 -11.37 10.37 8.61
C ASP A 287 -10.26 9.63 7.85
N GLU A 288 -9.02 9.60 8.36
CA GLU A 288 -7.96 8.78 7.78
C GLU A 288 -8.28 7.29 7.90
N GLY A 289 -8.82 6.84 9.04
CA GLY A 289 -9.23 5.45 9.22
C GLY A 289 -10.34 5.02 8.25
N ILE A 290 -11.22 5.94 7.85
CA ILE A 290 -12.33 5.70 6.92
C ILE A 290 -11.87 5.60 5.45
N VAL A 291 -10.87 6.40 5.05
CA VAL A 291 -10.48 6.54 3.63
C VAL A 291 -9.21 5.79 3.23
N THR A 292 -8.52 5.19 4.19
CA THR A 292 -7.31 4.39 3.95
C THR A 292 -7.69 2.94 3.65
#